data_AF-A0A9D7G1V2-F1
#
_entry.id   AF-A0A9D7G1V2-F1
#
_cell.length_a   1.000
_cell.length_b   1.000
_cell.length_c   1.000
_cell.angle_alpha   90.00
_cell.angle_beta   90.00
_cell.angle_gamma   90.00
#
_symmetry.space_group_name_H-M   'P 1'
#
loop_
_entity.id
_entity.type
_entity.pdbx_description
1 polymer ?
#
loop_
_entity_poly.entity_id
_entity_poly.type
_entity_poly.pdbx_seq_one_letter_code
_entity_poly.pdbx_strand_id
1 'polypeptide(L)'
;MLLASCLLSQLGCTKPETKYSATLERASLMLLPFPTWNAGGAGRVQRVDLSATATEKNKANFTAVRAEITPLYVVRLDDSHAVLLTQALPVGEGDQPYACHACAGTIGAYFFAHNAAGWRQTKRHDALATSGVEGNLGETSIAKLADGHYAMTAEWGSCWQGYYGSWLVIAGLQADTAVVLAPGLPLAADNDGAYGACSALDTPRDTDDKTEDNHECLDITAEWKFQGNRLVVTFETA
;
A
#
# COMPACT_ATOMS: atom_id res chain seq x y z
N MET A 1 16.82 -66.19 -11.27
CA MET A 1 17.31 -65.00 -12.01
C MET A 1 16.10 -64.10 -12.25
N LEU A 2 15.79 -63.22 -11.30
CA LEU A 2 14.64 -62.31 -11.35
C LEU A 2 15.16 -60.91 -11.72
N LEU A 3 14.74 -60.42 -12.90
CA LEU A 3 15.01 -59.06 -13.37
C LEU A 3 14.00 -58.11 -12.71
N ALA A 4 14.47 -57.35 -11.72
CA ALA A 4 13.72 -56.22 -11.17
C ALA A 4 13.81 -55.04 -12.14
N SER A 5 12.71 -54.76 -12.83
CA SER A 5 12.56 -53.52 -13.63
C SER A 5 12.38 -52.34 -12.69
N CYS A 6 13.38 -51.45 -12.66
CA CYS A 6 13.31 -50.17 -11.99
C CYS A 6 12.52 -49.19 -12.88
N LEU A 7 11.25 -48.94 -12.55
CA LEU A 7 10.50 -47.80 -13.07
C LEU A 7 11.03 -46.53 -12.39
N LEU A 8 11.89 -45.78 -13.09
CA LEU A 8 12.23 -44.41 -12.72
C LEU A 8 11.07 -43.48 -13.12
N SER A 9 10.29 -43.06 -12.12
CA SER A 9 9.32 -41.99 -12.25
C SER A 9 10.03 -40.66 -12.53
N GLN A 10 9.86 -40.15 -13.76
CA GLN A 10 10.28 -38.81 -14.15
C GLN A 10 9.39 -37.76 -13.47
N LEU A 11 9.76 -37.35 -12.25
CA LEU A 11 9.30 -36.10 -11.66
C LEU A 11 10.04 -34.95 -12.37
N GLY A 12 9.56 -34.61 -13.56
CA GLY A 12 10.02 -33.43 -14.27
C GLY A 12 9.71 -32.18 -13.44
N CYS A 13 10.76 -31.51 -12.95
CA CYS A 13 10.69 -30.13 -12.50
C CYS A 13 10.34 -29.26 -13.72
N THR A 14 9.05 -29.06 -13.99
CA THR A 14 8.60 -28.05 -14.95
C THR A 14 9.02 -26.69 -14.41
N LYS A 15 10.01 -26.07 -15.07
CA LYS A 15 10.34 -24.67 -14.82
C LYS A 15 9.06 -23.86 -15.01
N PRO A 16 8.74 -22.92 -14.10
CA PRO A 16 7.60 -22.04 -14.29
C PRO A 16 7.70 -21.36 -15.66
N GLU A 17 6.66 -21.49 -16.47
CA GLU A 17 6.59 -20.81 -17.75
C GLU A 17 6.70 -19.30 -17.53
N THR A 18 7.62 -18.65 -18.24
CA THR A 18 7.78 -17.21 -18.16
C THR A 18 6.65 -16.55 -18.94
N LYS A 19 5.79 -15.79 -18.24
CA LYS A 19 4.65 -15.10 -18.85
C LYS A 19 5.02 -13.69 -19.29
N TYR A 20 4.41 -13.26 -20.39
CA TYR A 20 4.57 -11.94 -20.98
C TYR A 20 3.21 -11.31 -21.27
N SER A 21 3.15 -9.97 -21.21
CA SER A 21 2.03 -9.17 -21.72
C SER A 21 2.50 -8.36 -22.92
N ALA A 22 1.71 -8.34 -24.00
CA ALA A 22 2.01 -7.49 -25.16
C ALA A 22 1.74 -6.00 -24.90
N THR A 23 0.95 -5.67 -23.87
CA THR A 23 0.46 -4.32 -23.59
C THR A 23 0.69 -3.93 -22.13
N LEU A 24 0.55 -2.63 -21.85
CA LEU A 24 0.48 -2.07 -20.50
C LEU A 24 -0.96 -1.92 -19.99
N GLU A 25 -1.94 -2.58 -20.62
CA GLU A 25 -3.31 -2.56 -20.12
C GLU A 25 -3.38 -3.20 -18.73
N ARG A 26 -4.08 -2.54 -17.79
CA ARG A 26 -4.18 -2.98 -16.39
C ARG A 26 -4.58 -4.46 -16.28
N ALA A 27 -5.62 -4.86 -17.01
CA ALA A 27 -6.12 -6.23 -16.97
C ALA A 27 -5.07 -7.25 -17.46
N SER A 28 -4.32 -6.91 -18.52
CA SER A 28 -3.26 -7.76 -19.05
C SER A 28 -2.09 -7.89 -18.07
N LEU A 29 -1.69 -6.79 -17.42
CA LEU A 29 -0.62 -6.81 -16.42
C LEU A 29 -1.02 -7.54 -15.14
N MET A 30 -2.28 -7.47 -14.71
CA MET A 30 -2.77 -8.20 -13.52
C MET A 30 -2.56 -9.71 -13.64
N LEU A 31 -2.64 -10.28 -14.84
CA LEU A 31 -2.49 -11.72 -15.07
C LEU A 31 -1.05 -12.24 -14.88
N LEU A 32 -0.06 -11.35 -14.81
CA LEU A 32 1.33 -11.71 -14.58
C LEU A 32 1.61 -12.09 -13.11
N PRO A 33 1.31 -11.23 -12.10
CA PRO A 33 1.37 -11.62 -10.68
C PRO A 33 0.22 -12.54 -10.26
N PHE A 34 -0.94 -12.43 -10.91
CA PHE A 34 -2.18 -13.10 -10.51
C PHE A 34 -2.83 -13.82 -11.71
N PRO A 35 -2.34 -15.02 -12.06
CA PRO A 35 -2.80 -15.76 -13.25
C PRO A 35 -4.30 -16.06 -13.32
N THR A 36 -4.99 -16.09 -12.18
CA THR A 36 -6.42 -16.37 -12.08
C THR A 36 -7.26 -15.11 -11.93
N TRP A 37 -6.62 -13.93 -11.98
CA TRP A 37 -7.32 -12.67 -11.75
C TRP A 37 -8.34 -12.37 -12.83
N ASN A 38 -9.49 -11.87 -12.42
CA ASN A 38 -10.42 -11.20 -13.29
C ASN A 38 -11.21 -10.15 -12.50
N ALA A 39 -11.84 -9.22 -13.22
CA ALA A 39 -12.49 -8.07 -12.63
C ALA A 39 -13.81 -8.39 -11.88
N GLY A 40 -14.22 -9.66 -11.73
CA GLY A 40 -15.51 -10.04 -11.12
C GLY A 40 -15.41 -11.16 -10.08
N GLY A 41 -16.22 -11.05 -9.03
CA GLY A 41 -16.42 -12.11 -8.03
C GLY A 41 -15.12 -12.68 -7.45
N ALA A 42 -15.07 -14.01 -7.32
CA ALA A 42 -13.93 -14.74 -6.77
C ALA A 42 -12.60 -14.51 -7.52
N GLY A 43 -12.66 -14.05 -8.78
CA GLY A 43 -11.49 -13.70 -9.58
C GLY A 43 -10.64 -12.57 -8.99
N ARG A 44 -11.24 -11.67 -8.21
CA ARG A 44 -10.49 -10.59 -7.56
C ARG A 44 -9.72 -11.07 -6.34
N VAL A 45 -10.08 -12.21 -5.78
CA VAL A 45 -9.48 -12.72 -4.56
C VAL A 45 -8.24 -13.54 -4.89
N GLN A 46 -7.09 -13.06 -4.43
CA GLN A 46 -5.79 -13.64 -4.71
C GLN A 46 -5.03 -13.95 -3.42
N ARG A 47 -4.03 -14.83 -3.49
CA ARG A 47 -3.10 -15.03 -2.39
C ARG A 47 -1.94 -14.03 -2.47
N VAL A 48 -1.70 -13.35 -1.36
CA VAL A 48 -0.70 -12.29 -1.21
C VAL A 48 -0.01 -12.38 0.15
N ASP A 49 1.22 -11.88 0.23
CA ASP A 49 1.92 -11.69 1.50
C ASP A 49 1.83 -10.22 1.94
N LEU A 50 1.03 -9.97 2.97
CA LEU A 50 0.83 -8.63 3.53
C LEU A 50 1.64 -8.40 4.81
N SER A 51 2.55 -9.32 5.17
CA SER A 51 3.29 -9.25 6.43
C SER A 51 4.30 -8.10 6.49
N ALA A 52 4.71 -7.54 5.34
CA ALA A 52 5.66 -6.44 5.27
C ALA A 52 5.14 -5.14 5.90
N THR A 53 3.83 -4.94 5.94
CA THR A 53 3.18 -3.78 6.57
C THR A 53 2.47 -4.14 7.89
N ALA A 54 2.55 -5.40 8.32
CA ALA A 54 1.96 -5.85 9.58
C ALA A 54 2.90 -5.55 10.76
N THR A 55 2.30 -5.32 11.93
CA THR A 55 3.07 -5.27 13.19
C THR A 55 3.74 -6.61 13.45
N GLU A 56 4.88 -6.64 14.16
CA GLU A 56 5.61 -7.88 14.48
C GLU A 56 4.71 -8.95 15.10
N LYS A 57 3.81 -8.53 16.00
CA LYS A 57 2.82 -9.42 16.65
C LYS A 57 1.89 -10.10 15.65
N ASN A 58 1.57 -9.43 14.54
CA ASN A 58 0.57 -9.87 13.58
C ASN A 58 1.17 -10.44 12.29
N LYS A 59 2.49 -10.34 12.05
CA LYS A 59 3.13 -10.77 10.78
C LYS A 59 2.70 -12.14 10.30
N ALA A 60 2.72 -13.14 11.17
CA ALA A 60 2.34 -14.51 10.83
C ALA A 60 0.89 -14.63 10.32
N ASN A 61 -0.02 -13.77 10.80
CA ASN A 61 -1.42 -13.74 10.38
C ASN A 61 -1.61 -13.10 9.01
N PHE A 62 -0.61 -12.37 8.51
CA PHE A 62 -0.63 -11.66 7.23
C PHE A 62 0.28 -12.28 6.16
N THR A 63 0.97 -13.39 6.47
CA THR A 63 1.72 -14.17 5.50
C THR A 63 0.77 -15.04 4.66
N ALA A 64 0.82 -14.92 3.34
CA ALA A 64 0.07 -15.74 2.38
C ALA A 64 -1.46 -15.76 2.59
N VAL A 65 -2.04 -14.60 2.92
CA VAL A 65 -3.48 -14.41 3.11
C VAL A 65 -4.24 -14.30 1.79
N ARG A 66 -5.56 -14.47 1.86
CA ARG A 66 -6.46 -14.15 0.75
C ARG A 66 -6.86 -12.68 0.85
N ALA A 67 -6.78 -11.96 -0.26
CA ALA A 67 -7.20 -10.56 -0.34
C ALA A 67 -7.86 -10.27 -1.68
N GLU A 68 -8.86 -9.38 -1.67
CA GLU A 68 -9.36 -8.76 -2.89
C GLU A 68 -8.29 -7.81 -3.44
N ILE A 69 -7.91 -7.99 -4.70
CA ILE A 69 -6.90 -7.16 -5.37
C ILE A 69 -7.57 -6.31 -6.45
N THR A 70 -7.50 -4.99 -6.25
CA THR A 70 -8.06 -3.98 -7.15
C THR A 70 -6.92 -3.19 -7.82
N PRO A 71 -6.82 -3.16 -9.16
CA PRO A 71 -5.81 -2.36 -9.84
C PRO A 71 -6.13 -0.87 -9.75
N LEU A 72 -5.14 -0.06 -9.38
CA LEU A 72 -5.26 1.41 -9.26
C LEU A 72 -4.67 2.10 -10.50
N TYR A 73 -3.37 1.95 -10.71
CA TYR A 73 -2.62 2.65 -11.75
C TYR A 73 -1.65 1.72 -12.47
N VAL A 74 -1.40 2.01 -13.73
CA VAL A 74 -0.20 1.55 -14.43
C VAL A 74 0.61 2.79 -14.77
N VAL A 75 1.84 2.85 -14.26
CA VAL A 75 2.76 3.96 -14.48
C VAL A 75 3.89 3.44 -15.36
N ARG A 76 4.00 4.00 -16.57
CA ARG A 76 5.16 3.80 -17.42
C ARG A 76 6.30 4.66 -16.85
N LEU A 77 7.33 4.01 -16.34
CA LEU A 77 8.48 4.68 -15.72
C LEU A 77 9.42 5.23 -16.80
N ASP A 78 9.69 4.41 -17.82
CA ASP A 78 10.44 4.76 -19.02
C ASP A 78 10.01 3.86 -20.21
N ASP A 79 10.81 3.79 -21.27
CA ASP A 79 10.49 3.00 -22.47
C ASP A 79 10.45 1.49 -22.21
N SER A 80 11.25 1.00 -21.25
CA SER A 80 11.38 -0.42 -20.92
C SER A 80 10.87 -0.81 -19.54
N HIS A 81 10.44 0.12 -18.68
CA HIS A 81 9.97 -0.17 -17.33
C HIS A 81 8.58 0.40 -17.04
N ALA A 82 7.80 -0.38 -16.30
CA ALA A 82 6.48 0.04 -15.80
C ALA A 82 6.21 -0.56 -14.42
N VAL A 83 5.28 0.06 -13.68
CA VAL A 83 4.77 -0.46 -12.41
C VAL A 83 3.25 -0.47 -12.42
N LEU A 84 2.66 -1.57 -11.94
CA LEU A 84 1.25 -1.70 -11.62
C LEU A 84 1.08 -1.51 -10.12
N LEU A 85 0.20 -0.59 -9.74
CA LEU A 85 -0.18 -0.33 -8.36
C LEU A 85 -1.56 -0.92 -8.11
N THR A 86 -1.72 -1.57 -6.97
CA THR A 86 -2.99 -2.19 -6.57
C THR A 86 -3.35 -1.81 -5.14
N GLN A 87 -4.63 -1.88 -4.83
CA GLN A 87 -5.12 -2.02 -3.46
C GLN A 87 -5.34 -3.50 -3.17
N ALA A 88 -4.89 -3.95 -2.01
CA ALA A 88 -5.18 -5.26 -1.44
C ALA A 88 -5.99 -5.08 -0.14
N LEU A 89 -7.10 -5.81 -0.03
CA LEU A 89 -7.94 -5.84 1.17
C LEU A 89 -8.15 -7.30 1.58
N PRO A 90 -7.65 -7.75 2.76
CA PRO A 90 -7.88 -9.10 3.24
C PRO A 90 -9.36 -9.48 3.19
N VAL A 91 -9.67 -10.72 2.84
CA VAL A 91 -11.06 -11.22 2.84
C VAL A 91 -11.29 -12.17 4.01
N GLY A 92 -12.48 -12.10 4.58
CA GLY A 92 -12.96 -13.02 5.60
C GLY A 92 -13.63 -14.27 5.00
N GLU A 93 -14.50 -14.89 5.80
CA GLU A 93 -15.33 -15.99 5.33
C GLU A 93 -16.26 -15.55 4.19
N GLY A 94 -16.45 -16.41 3.19
CA GLY A 94 -17.29 -16.09 2.03
C GLY A 94 -16.71 -15.04 1.07
N ASP A 95 -15.38 -14.82 1.10
CA ASP A 95 -14.66 -13.91 0.21
C ASP A 95 -15.12 -12.44 0.31
N GLN A 96 -15.69 -12.07 1.46
CA GLN A 96 -16.09 -10.69 1.72
C GLN A 96 -14.89 -9.88 2.25
N PRO A 97 -14.64 -8.68 1.71
CA PRO A 97 -13.56 -7.83 2.19
C PRO A 97 -13.70 -7.48 3.67
N TYR A 98 -12.60 -7.57 4.40
CA TYR A 98 -12.52 -7.23 5.82
C TYR A 98 -12.27 -5.73 5.99
N ALA A 99 -13.35 -4.96 6.04
CA ALA A 99 -13.34 -3.51 6.26
C ALA A 99 -13.69 -3.18 7.72
N CYS A 100 -12.77 -3.46 8.67
CA CYS A 100 -12.94 -3.00 10.04
C CYS A 100 -12.69 -1.48 10.14
N HIS A 101 -13.24 -0.84 11.16
CA HIS A 101 -13.14 0.62 11.30
C HIS A 101 -11.69 1.14 11.27
N ALA A 102 -10.76 0.45 11.94
CA ALA A 102 -9.34 0.80 11.96
C ALA A 102 -8.48 0.12 10.87
N CYS A 103 -9.11 -0.60 9.92
CA CYS A 103 -8.38 -1.34 8.91
C CYS A 103 -8.01 -0.42 7.75
N ALA A 104 -6.72 -0.27 7.48
CA ALA A 104 -6.24 0.41 6.29
C ALA A 104 -6.36 -0.48 5.04
N GLY A 105 -6.41 0.15 3.86
CA GLY A 105 -6.10 -0.55 2.61
C GLY A 105 -4.57 -0.77 2.49
N THR A 106 -4.16 -1.84 1.81
CA THR A 106 -2.74 -2.10 1.53
C THR A 106 -2.39 -1.80 0.09
N ILE A 107 -1.31 -1.07 -0.14
CA ILE A 107 -0.77 -0.74 -1.47
C ILE A 107 0.18 -1.86 -1.90
N GLY A 108 -0.09 -2.48 -3.05
CA GLY A 108 0.81 -3.40 -3.74
C GLY A 108 1.51 -2.72 -4.92
N ALA A 109 2.73 -3.16 -5.24
CA ALA A 109 3.50 -2.68 -6.38
C ALA A 109 4.17 -3.84 -7.14
N TYR A 110 3.87 -3.95 -8.44
CA TYR A 110 4.37 -5.00 -9.33
C TYR A 110 5.13 -4.35 -10.47
N PHE A 111 6.40 -4.71 -10.62
CA PHE A 111 7.32 -4.10 -11.57
C PHE A 111 7.47 -4.96 -12.80
N PHE A 112 7.58 -4.31 -13.95
CA PHE A 112 7.68 -4.95 -15.24
C PHE A 112 8.82 -4.35 -16.06
N ALA A 113 9.52 -5.22 -16.79
CA ALA A 113 10.46 -4.84 -17.83
C ALA A 113 10.00 -5.34 -19.20
N HIS A 114 10.20 -4.53 -20.23
CA HIS A 114 9.87 -4.83 -21.61
C HIS A 114 11.07 -5.39 -22.37
N ASN A 115 10.86 -6.44 -23.16
CA ASN A 115 11.83 -6.94 -24.12
C ASN A 115 11.12 -7.35 -25.43
N ALA A 116 11.84 -8.02 -26.34
CA ALA A 116 11.28 -8.44 -27.63
C ALA A 116 10.04 -9.36 -27.52
N ALA A 117 9.85 -10.07 -26.40
CA ALA A 117 8.69 -10.92 -26.15
C ALA A 117 7.53 -10.19 -25.45
N GLY A 118 7.73 -8.94 -25.01
CA GLY A 118 6.74 -8.12 -24.31
C GLY A 118 7.15 -7.78 -22.87
N TRP A 119 6.16 -7.35 -22.09
CA TRP A 119 6.30 -6.99 -20.67
C TRP A 119 6.32 -8.22 -19.80
N ARG A 120 7.35 -8.36 -18.98
CA ARG A 120 7.49 -9.43 -17.98
C ARG A 120 7.59 -8.83 -16.60
N GLN A 121 6.95 -9.46 -15.61
CA GLN A 121 7.15 -9.09 -14.22
C GLN A 121 8.59 -9.36 -13.78
N THR A 122 9.25 -8.35 -13.26
CA THR A 122 10.61 -8.42 -12.68
C THR A 122 10.56 -8.50 -11.16
N LYS A 123 9.58 -7.84 -10.54
CA LYS A 123 9.46 -7.78 -9.08
C LYS A 123 8.02 -7.70 -8.62
N ARG A 124 7.76 -8.23 -7.43
CA ARG A 124 6.45 -8.27 -6.78
C ARG A 124 6.60 -7.80 -5.34
N HIS A 125 5.85 -6.78 -4.97
CA HIS A 125 5.68 -6.28 -3.62
C HIS A 125 4.19 -6.30 -3.29
N ASP A 126 3.74 -7.31 -2.55
CA ASP A 126 2.33 -7.46 -2.20
C ASP A 126 1.85 -6.44 -1.15
N ALA A 127 2.77 -5.94 -0.33
CA ALA A 127 2.54 -4.90 0.65
C ALA A 127 3.72 -3.93 0.70
N LEU A 128 3.53 -2.76 0.08
CA LEU A 128 4.47 -1.65 0.07
C LEU A 128 4.19 -0.67 1.19
N ALA A 129 2.93 -0.28 1.36
CA ALA A 129 2.48 0.67 2.37
C ALA A 129 1.00 0.40 2.71
N THR A 130 0.51 1.00 3.78
CA THR A 130 -0.91 1.02 4.15
C THR A 130 -1.40 2.46 4.20
N SER A 131 -2.65 2.68 3.84
CA SER A 131 -3.28 4.00 3.91
C SER A 131 -4.77 3.87 4.22
N GLY A 132 -5.32 4.90 4.87
CA GLY A 132 -6.75 5.03 5.14
C GLY A 132 -7.31 4.13 6.23
N VAL A 133 -8.64 4.04 6.23
CA VAL A 133 -9.49 3.37 7.21
C VAL A 133 -10.61 2.64 6.48
N GLU A 134 -11.33 1.75 7.16
CA GLU A 134 -12.45 0.98 6.58
C GLU A 134 -12.10 0.25 5.27
N GLY A 135 -10.84 -0.19 5.16
CA GLY A 135 -10.31 -0.87 4.00
C GLY A 135 -10.11 0.00 2.77
N ASN A 136 -10.30 1.32 2.87
CA ASN A 136 -10.12 2.29 1.79
C ASN A 136 -8.76 2.98 1.91
N LEU A 137 -8.06 3.21 0.80
CA LEU A 137 -6.77 3.92 0.78
C LEU A 137 -6.91 5.45 0.94
N GLY A 138 -8.11 5.99 0.74
CA GLY A 138 -8.36 7.42 0.58
C GLY A 138 -8.24 7.88 -0.87
N GLU A 139 -8.03 9.18 -1.08
CA GLU A 139 -7.80 9.76 -2.39
C GLU A 139 -6.37 9.45 -2.85
N THR A 140 -6.22 8.87 -4.05
CA THR A 140 -4.91 8.49 -4.57
C THR A 140 -4.56 9.25 -5.85
N SER A 141 -3.28 9.51 -6.06
CA SER A 141 -2.79 10.18 -7.27
C SER A 141 -1.38 9.71 -7.67
N ILE A 142 -0.96 10.03 -8.90
CA ILE A 142 0.40 9.79 -9.39
C ILE A 142 1.04 11.13 -9.78
N ALA A 143 2.23 11.39 -9.25
CA ALA A 143 3.05 12.55 -9.60
C ALA A 143 4.35 12.09 -10.28
N LYS A 144 4.73 12.76 -11.38
CA LYS A 144 6.07 12.61 -11.96
C LYS A 144 7.04 13.53 -11.21
N LEU A 145 8.08 12.96 -10.60
CA LEU A 145 9.10 13.70 -9.85
C LEU A 145 10.30 14.07 -10.74
N ALA A 146 10.71 13.14 -11.59
CA ALA A 146 11.73 13.28 -12.62
C ALA A 146 11.55 12.17 -13.67
N ASP A 147 12.41 12.11 -14.69
CA ASP A 147 12.41 10.98 -15.64
C ASP A 147 12.73 9.67 -14.92
N GLY A 148 11.90 8.64 -15.12
CA GLY A 148 12.00 7.36 -14.41
C GLY A 148 11.61 7.39 -12.93
N HIS A 149 11.24 8.55 -12.38
CA HIS A 149 10.96 8.75 -10.95
C HIS A 149 9.55 9.30 -10.75
N TYR A 150 8.69 8.52 -10.10
CA TYR A 150 7.30 8.89 -9.82
C TYR A 150 7.00 8.74 -8.34
N ALA A 151 5.88 9.30 -7.90
CA ALA A 151 5.30 9.06 -6.59
C ALA A 151 3.83 8.67 -6.74
N MET A 152 3.41 7.67 -5.97
CA MET A 152 2.01 7.50 -5.62
C MET A 152 1.75 8.23 -4.31
N THR A 153 0.66 8.99 -4.26
CA THR A 153 0.17 9.59 -3.01
C THR A 153 -1.16 8.95 -2.63
N ALA A 154 -1.42 8.89 -1.33
CA ALA A 154 -2.70 8.51 -0.76
C ALA A 154 -3.02 9.44 0.41
N GLU A 155 -4.08 10.23 0.28
CA GLU A 155 -4.59 11.12 1.32
C GLU A 155 -5.86 10.53 1.93
N TRP A 156 -5.91 10.48 3.25
CA TRP A 156 -7.05 9.94 3.97
C TRP A 156 -7.27 10.69 5.26
N GLY A 157 -8.51 10.69 5.75
CA GLY A 157 -8.84 11.27 7.04
C GLY A 157 -9.96 10.51 7.72
N SER A 158 -10.06 10.69 9.03
CA SER A 158 -11.10 10.07 9.84
C SER A 158 -11.23 10.80 11.18
N CYS A 159 -12.33 10.51 11.86
CA CYS A 159 -12.68 11.08 13.14
C CYS A 159 -13.06 9.94 14.09
N TRP A 160 -12.32 9.78 15.18
CA TRP A 160 -12.59 8.74 16.17
C TRP A 160 -12.47 9.31 17.58
N GLN A 161 -13.49 9.09 18.41
CA GLN A 161 -13.42 9.38 19.85
C GLN A 161 -12.97 10.82 20.18
N GLY A 162 -13.35 11.80 19.35
CA GLY A 162 -12.97 13.20 19.53
C GLY A 162 -11.60 13.60 18.97
N TYR A 163 -10.89 12.67 18.32
CA TYR A 163 -9.73 12.96 17.48
C TYR A 163 -10.16 13.08 16.04
N TYR A 164 -9.65 14.10 15.37
CA TYR A 164 -9.89 14.36 13.97
C TYR A 164 -8.53 14.46 13.29
N GLY A 165 -8.42 13.90 12.09
CA GLY A 165 -7.21 14.12 11.33
C GLY A 165 -7.27 13.64 9.90
N SER A 166 -6.27 14.07 9.16
CA SER A 166 -5.95 13.61 7.82
C SER A 166 -4.45 13.43 7.67
N TRP A 167 -4.07 12.46 6.84
CA TRP A 167 -2.69 12.03 6.66
C TRP A 167 -2.39 11.75 5.20
N LEU A 168 -1.13 11.96 4.85
CA LEU A 168 -0.56 11.70 3.54
C LEU A 168 0.44 10.53 3.60
N VAL A 169 0.20 9.52 2.78
CA VAL A 169 1.17 8.46 2.47
C VAL A 169 1.78 8.73 1.11
N ILE A 170 3.10 8.62 0.99
CA ILE A 170 3.83 8.77 -0.28
C ILE A 170 4.71 7.54 -0.50
N ALA A 171 4.53 6.89 -1.65
CA ALA A 171 5.40 5.86 -2.15
C ALA A 171 6.16 6.34 -3.39
N GLY A 172 7.48 6.44 -3.32
CA GLY A 172 8.35 6.71 -4.46
C GLY A 172 8.51 5.46 -5.32
N LEU A 173 8.51 5.64 -6.63
CA LEU A 173 8.51 4.59 -7.66
C LEU A 173 9.66 4.84 -8.64
N GLN A 174 10.47 3.81 -8.86
CA GLN A 174 11.56 3.79 -9.84
C GLN A 174 11.66 2.39 -10.46
N ALA A 175 12.52 2.21 -11.47
CA ALA A 175 12.74 0.91 -12.08
C ALA A 175 13.05 -0.16 -11.01
N ASP A 176 12.24 -1.23 -10.99
CA ASP A 176 12.35 -2.37 -10.07
C ASP A 176 12.37 -2.06 -8.57
N THR A 177 11.98 -0.85 -8.15
CA THR A 177 11.96 -0.49 -6.73
C THR A 177 10.86 0.51 -6.38
N ALA A 178 10.31 0.32 -5.19
CA ALA A 178 9.49 1.31 -4.51
C ALA A 178 9.97 1.50 -3.09
N VAL A 179 9.85 2.73 -2.60
CA VAL A 179 10.24 3.12 -1.25
C VAL A 179 9.13 4.00 -0.67
N VAL A 180 8.74 3.75 0.57
CA VAL A 180 7.84 4.65 1.30
C VAL A 180 8.62 5.90 1.68
N LEU A 181 8.24 7.05 1.12
CA LEU A 181 8.88 8.34 1.38
C LEU A 181 8.25 9.04 2.59
N ALA A 182 6.94 8.86 2.79
CA ALA A 182 6.21 9.33 3.95
C ALA A 182 5.15 8.28 4.31
N PRO A 183 5.22 7.62 5.49
CA PRO A 183 4.28 6.56 5.85
C PRO A 183 2.95 7.07 6.44
N GLY A 184 2.81 8.38 6.65
CA GLY A 184 1.65 8.99 7.31
C GLY A 184 1.97 10.38 7.85
N LEU A 185 2.26 11.32 6.94
CA LEU A 185 2.50 12.72 7.30
C LEU A 185 1.16 13.37 7.69
N PRO A 186 0.99 13.93 8.90
CA PRO A 186 -0.25 14.62 9.26
C PRO A 186 -0.44 15.86 8.38
N LEU A 187 -1.63 15.99 7.79
CA LEU A 187 -2.07 17.16 7.04
C LEU A 187 -3.02 18.01 7.88
N ALA A 188 -3.89 17.36 8.64
CA ALA A 188 -4.65 17.99 9.71
C ALA A 188 -4.68 17.04 10.91
N ALA A 189 -4.60 17.54 12.13
CA ALA A 189 -4.82 16.72 13.31
C ALA A 189 -5.24 17.59 14.50
N ASP A 190 -6.36 17.25 15.13
CA ASP A 190 -6.80 17.83 16.39
C ASP A 190 -7.35 16.78 17.35
N ASN A 191 -7.24 17.07 18.65
CA ASN A 191 -7.77 16.24 19.73
C ASN A 191 -8.66 17.02 20.70
N ASP A 192 -9.18 18.18 20.27
CA ASP A 192 -9.98 19.06 21.12
C ASP A 192 -11.28 18.37 21.59
N GLY A 193 -11.90 17.57 20.73
CA GLY A 193 -13.09 16.80 21.05
C GLY A 193 -12.85 15.64 22.04
N ALA A 194 -11.61 15.17 22.17
CA ALA A 194 -11.25 14.06 23.07
C ALA A 194 -10.93 14.54 24.49
N TYR A 195 -10.24 15.69 24.60
CA TYR A 195 -9.71 16.17 25.88
C TYR A 195 -10.36 17.47 26.38
N GLY A 196 -11.09 18.19 25.53
CA GLY A 196 -11.62 19.49 25.85
C GLY A 196 -10.52 20.55 25.94
N ALA A 197 -10.66 21.58 25.11
CA ALA A 197 -9.96 22.85 25.19
C ALA A 197 -8.43 22.79 25.16
N CYS A 198 -7.87 22.04 24.20
CA CYS A 198 -6.60 22.44 23.59
C CYS A 198 -6.71 23.87 23.03
N SER A 199 -7.90 24.19 22.51
CA SER A 199 -8.33 25.53 22.11
C SER A 199 -8.43 26.55 23.27
N ALA A 200 -8.29 26.16 24.54
CA ALA A 200 -8.30 27.08 25.70
C ALA A 200 -7.02 27.07 26.55
N LEU A 201 -5.93 26.45 26.07
CA LEU A 201 -4.64 26.47 26.76
C LEU A 201 -3.89 27.78 26.50
N ASP A 202 -4.37 28.89 27.07
CA ASP A 202 -3.63 30.17 27.16
C ASP A 202 -2.56 30.17 28.28
N THR A 203 -2.33 29.04 28.96
CA THR A 203 -1.39 28.95 30.08
C THR A 203 -0.50 27.70 30.00
N PRO A 204 0.82 27.83 30.20
CA PRO A 204 1.71 26.69 30.35
C PRO A 204 1.24 25.81 31.51
N ARG A 205 1.10 24.50 31.26
CA ARG A 205 0.80 23.53 32.32
C ARG A 205 1.95 23.50 33.33
N ASP A 206 1.61 23.65 34.61
CA ASP A 206 2.55 23.51 35.72
C ASP A 206 3.05 22.05 35.77
N THR A 207 4.36 21.85 35.68
CA THR A 207 5.00 20.56 35.36
C THR A 207 5.03 19.55 36.51
N ASP A 208 4.28 19.80 37.60
CA ASP A 208 4.40 19.05 38.86
C ASP A 208 3.30 18.01 39.11
N ASP A 209 2.28 17.91 38.26
CA ASP A 209 1.29 16.82 38.38
C ASP A 209 1.70 15.61 37.52
N LYS A 210 2.25 14.60 38.17
CA LYS A 210 2.72 13.35 37.54
C LYS A 210 1.64 12.25 37.54
N THR A 211 0.37 12.60 37.73
CA THR A 211 -0.70 11.59 37.94
C THR A 211 -1.78 11.52 36.88
N GLU A 212 -1.77 12.38 35.87
CA GLU A 212 -2.64 12.25 34.70
C GLU A 212 -1.79 12.07 33.45
N ASP A 213 -2.24 11.19 32.55
CA ASP A 213 -1.61 10.98 31.26
C ASP A 213 -1.32 12.34 30.61
N ASN A 214 -0.03 12.66 30.43
CA ASN A 214 0.43 13.87 29.75
C ASN A 214 0.06 13.79 28.26
N HIS A 215 -1.20 14.04 27.94
CA HIS A 215 -1.67 14.13 26.56
C HIS A 215 -1.35 15.53 26.04
N GLU A 216 -0.39 15.61 25.11
CA GLU A 216 -0.05 16.84 24.39
C GLU A 216 -1.22 17.25 23.48
N CYS A 217 -1.50 18.55 23.43
CA CYS A 217 -2.48 19.10 22.51
C CYS A 217 -1.97 19.07 21.08
N LEU A 218 -2.83 18.60 20.17
CA LEU A 218 -2.55 18.57 18.74
C LEU A 218 -3.46 19.60 18.07
N ASP A 219 -2.85 20.52 17.34
CA ASP A 219 -3.50 21.38 16.36
C ASP A 219 -2.54 21.53 15.19
N ILE A 220 -2.72 20.66 14.20
CA ILE A 220 -1.89 20.61 13.00
C ILE A 220 -2.79 21.00 11.84
N THR A 221 -2.34 21.96 11.04
CA THR A 221 -2.84 22.20 9.69
C THR A 221 -1.64 22.35 8.76
N ALA A 222 -1.64 21.62 7.65
CA ALA A 222 -0.56 21.62 6.69
C ALA A 222 -1.06 21.44 5.25
N GLU A 223 -0.44 22.18 4.35
CA GLU A 223 -0.56 21.97 2.92
C GLU A 223 0.71 21.29 2.38
N TRP A 224 0.56 20.52 1.31
CA TRP A 224 1.69 19.85 0.69
C TRP A 224 1.66 19.97 -0.84
N LYS A 225 2.84 19.96 -1.45
CA LYS A 225 2.99 19.83 -2.90
C LYS A 225 4.36 19.29 -3.27
N PHE A 226 4.48 18.72 -4.46
CA PHE A 226 5.78 18.50 -5.08
C PHE A 226 6.27 19.79 -5.77
N GLN A 227 7.50 20.20 -5.45
CA GLN A 227 8.25 21.22 -6.19
C GLN A 227 9.44 20.53 -6.87
N GLY A 228 9.27 20.15 -8.14
CA GLY A 228 10.20 19.25 -8.83
C GLY A 228 10.22 17.87 -8.13
N ASN A 229 11.41 17.41 -7.75
CA ASN A 229 11.59 16.14 -7.05
C ASN A 229 11.57 16.26 -5.51
N ARG A 230 11.13 17.40 -4.97
CA ARG A 230 11.07 17.66 -3.52
C ARG A 230 9.64 17.76 -3.06
N LEU A 231 9.33 17.08 -1.95
CA LEU A 231 8.11 17.33 -1.19
C LEU A 231 8.30 18.64 -0.40
N VAL A 232 7.35 19.56 -0.54
CA VAL A 232 7.27 20.76 0.30
C VAL A 232 5.99 20.67 1.10
N VAL A 233 6.14 20.74 2.41
CA VAL A 233 5.04 20.75 3.39
C VAL A 233 5.09 22.10 4.09
N THR A 234 3.98 22.80 4.12
CA THR A 234 3.84 24.10 4.77
C THR A 234 2.87 23.92 5.92
N PHE A 235 3.37 24.04 7.14
CA PHE A 235 2.53 24.01 8.34
C PHE A 235 2.01 25.42 8.60
N GLU A 236 0.72 25.53 8.88
CA GLU A 236 0.15 26.74 9.44
C GLU A 236 0.60 26.85 10.90
N THR A 237 1.10 28.02 11.29
CA THR A 237 1.35 28.32 12.68
C THR A 237 0.04 28.83 13.29
N ALA A 238 -0.47 28.13 14.29
CA ALA A 238 -1.50 28.65 15.19
C ALA A 238 -1.03 29.92 15.90
#